data_AF-A0AB72VGF0-F1
#
_entry.id   AF-A0AB72VGF0-F1
#
_cell.length_a   1.000
_cell.length_b   1.000
_cell.length_c   1.000
_cell.angle_alpha   90.00
_cell.angle_beta   90.00
_cell.angle_gamma   90.00
#
_symmetry.space_group_name_H-M   'P 1'
#
loop_
_entity.id
_entity.type
_entity.pdbx_description
1 polymer ?
#
loop_
_entity_poly.entity_id
_entity_poly.type
_entity_poly.pdbx_seq_one_letter_code
_entity_poly.pdbx_strand_id
1 'polypeptide(L)'
;MARLHRDIEQIENTDRAVKARSLRLTGFTYREIAKKLDVSISTVQRDLERIKVDYPRQTVMQLVEEQNDKIVELMKVPYMKGVRGDFKAIETFLKLADHQAKLYSAYGSQADDSGMDMAMKQFDRLVQAIQDGAKEDHPGDH
;
A
#
# COMPACT_ATOMS: atom_id res chain seq x y z
N MET A 1 13.31 -4.52 -37.24
CA MET A 1 11.96 -5.13 -37.31
C MET A 1 11.61 -6.01 -36.11
N ALA A 2 12.44 -6.99 -35.71
CA ALA A 2 12.13 -7.91 -34.60
C ALA A 2 12.06 -7.29 -33.17
N ARG A 3 12.59 -6.08 -32.97
CA ARG A 3 12.48 -5.34 -31.69
C ARG A 3 11.12 -4.64 -31.58
N LEU A 4 10.76 -3.89 -32.62
CA LEU A 4 9.48 -3.17 -32.72
C LEU A 4 8.26 -4.09 -32.57
N HIS A 5 8.30 -5.28 -33.18
CA HIS A 5 7.20 -6.25 -33.07
C HIS A 5 6.98 -6.74 -31.64
N ARG A 6 8.07 -7.01 -30.90
CA ARG A 6 8.02 -7.40 -29.49
C ARG A 6 7.50 -6.27 -28.60
N ASP A 7 7.90 -5.03 -28.89
CA ASP A 7 7.45 -3.87 -28.14
C ASP A 7 5.93 -3.66 -28.31
N ILE A 8 5.40 -3.82 -29.53
CA ILE A 8 3.96 -3.74 -29.83
C ILE A 8 3.19 -4.86 -29.10
N GLU A 9 3.66 -6.10 -29.22
CA GLU A 9 3.04 -7.25 -28.54
C GLU A 9 3.03 -7.07 -27.01
N GLN A 10 4.09 -6.48 -26.46
CA GLN A 10 4.18 -6.19 -25.03
C GLN A 10 3.19 -5.10 -24.58
N ILE A 11 2.99 -4.06 -25.39
CA ILE A 11 1.98 -3.01 -25.13
C ILE A 11 0.57 -3.60 -25.13
N GLU A 12 0.20 -4.36 -26.16
CA GLU A 12 -1.12 -4.98 -26.28
C GLU A 12 -1.42 -5.94 -25.12
N ASN A 13 -0.42 -6.73 -24.72
CA ASN A 13 -0.51 -7.63 -23.57
C ASN A 13 -0.64 -6.88 -22.23
N THR A 14 -0.05 -5.70 -22.11
CA THR A 14 -0.17 -4.84 -20.92
C THR A 14 -1.56 -4.21 -20.86
N ASP A 15 -2.05 -3.66 -21.96
CA ASP A 15 -3.39 -3.05 -22.03
C ASP A 15 -4.50 -4.05 -21.72
N ARG A 16 -4.39 -5.28 -22.25
CA ARG A 16 -5.35 -6.35 -21.95
C ARG A 16 -5.35 -6.70 -20.47
N ALA A 17 -4.16 -6.77 -19.87
CA ALA A 17 -4.03 -7.08 -18.47
C ALA A 17 -4.58 -5.96 -17.55
N VAL A 18 -4.45 -4.68 -17.93
CA VAL A 18 -5.03 -3.55 -17.17
C VAL A 18 -6.56 -3.69 -17.16
N LYS A 19 -7.15 -4.00 -18.32
CA LYS A 19 -8.58 -4.27 -18.46
C LYS A 19 -9.02 -5.47 -17.60
N ALA A 20 -8.26 -6.56 -17.60
CA ALA A 20 -8.54 -7.72 -16.76
C ALA A 20 -8.53 -7.38 -15.27
N ARG A 21 -7.56 -6.59 -14.81
CA ARG A 21 -7.47 -6.12 -13.41
C ARG A 21 -8.64 -5.22 -13.02
N SER A 22 -9.01 -4.27 -13.88
CA SER A 22 -10.17 -3.41 -13.64
C SER A 22 -11.45 -4.23 -13.47
N LEU A 23 -11.68 -5.20 -14.36
CA LEU A 23 -12.83 -6.09 -14.26
C LEU A 23 -12.81 -6.94 -12.98
N ARG A 24 -11.63 -7.42 -12.57
CA ARG A 24 -11.47 -8.18 -11.33
C ARG A 24 -11.81 -7.36 -10.08
N LEU A 25 -11.40 -6.09 -10.03
CA LEU A 25 -11.73 -5.15 -8.95
C LEU A 25 -13.22 -4.83 -8.87
N THR A 26 -13.91 -4.83 -10.02
CA THR A 26 -15.38 -4.67 -10.07
C THR A 26 -16.16 -5.94 -9.73
N GLY A 27 -15.47 -7.04 -9.35
CA GLY A 27 -16.09 -8.26 -8.84
C GLY A 27 -16.26 -9.41 -9.85
N PHE A 28 -15.83 -9.25 -11.10
CA PHE A 28 -15.94 -10.32 -12.10
C PHE A 28 -15.02 -11.51 -11.79
N THR A 29 -15.50 -12.72 -12.08
CA THR A 29 -14.71 -13.97 -11.99
C THR A 29 -13.78 -14.14 -13.19
N TYR A 30 -12.74 -14.97 -13.07
CA TYR A 30 -11.79 -15.21 -14.19
C TYR A 30 -12.47 -15.74 -15.45
N ARG A 31 -13.52 -16.55 -15.30
CA ARG A 31 -14.30 -17.08 -16.43
C ARG A 31 -15.07 -15.99 -17.16
N GLU A 32 -15.67 -15.06 -16.43
CA GLU A 32 -16.41 -13.94 -17.02
C GLU A 32 -15.46 -12.94 -17.69
N ILE A 33 -14.30 -12.68 -17.08
CA ILE A 33 -13.25 -11.84 -17.67
C ILE A 33 -12.74 -12.47 -18.97
N ALA A 34 -12.46 -13.77 -18.97
CA ALA A 34 -12.03 -14.53 -20.14
C ALA A 34 -13.02 -14.39 -21.31
N LYS A 35 -14.32 -14.57 -21.03
CA LYS A 35 -15.39 -14.37 -22.01
C LYS A 35 -15.46 -12.92 -22.51
N LYS A 36 -15.25 -11.93 -21.63
CA LYS A 36 -15.39 -10.51 -21.95
C LYS A 36 -14.20 -9.94 -22.72
N LEU A 37 -13.01 -10.52 -22.54
CA LEU A 37 -11.78 -10.14 -23.22
C LEU A 37 -11.42 -11.07 -24.38
N ASP A 38 -12.26 -12.07 -24.67
CA ASP A 38 -12.07 -13.09 -25.70
C ASP A 38 -10.71 -13.81 -25.60
N VAL A 39 -10.37 -14.28 -24.40
CA VAL A 39 -9.13 -15.02 -24.13
C VAL A 39 -9.39 -16.23 -23.24
N SER A 40 -8.41 -17.13 -23.14
CA SER A 40 -8.50 -18.27 -22.21
C SER A 40 -8.44 -17.82 -20.75
N ILE A 41 -9.02 -18.62 -19.85
CA ILE A 41 -8.91 -18.41 -18.40
C ILE A 41 -7.43 -18.37 -17.95
N SER A 42 -6.57 -19.21 -18.54
CA SER A 42 -5.14 -19.22 -18.27
C SER A 42 -4.44 -17.92 -18.72
N THR A 43 -4.90 -17.30 -19.80
CA THR A 43 -4.40 -16.00 -20.26
C THR A 43 -4.79 -14.90 -19.28
N VAL A 44 -6.04 -14.92 -18.76
CA VAL A 44 -6.46 -14.00 -17.69
C VAL A 44 -5.60 -14.15 -16.44
N GLN A 45 -5.31 -15.38 -16.01
CA GLN A 45 -4.42 -15.62 -14.86
C GLN A 45 -3.03 -15.04 -15.10
N ARG A 46 -2.43 -15.30 -16.26
CA ARG A 46 -1.12 -14.76 -16.64
C ARG A 46 -1.11 -13.23 -16.76
N ASP A 47 -2.18 -12.66 -17.30
CA ASP A 47 -2.35 -11.21 -17.43
C ASP A 47 -2.48 -10.55 -16.05
N LEU A 48 -3.26 -11.15 -15.14
CA LEU A 48 -3.38 -10.70 -13.75
C LEU A 48 -2.09 -10.92 -12.95
N GLU A 49 -1.27 -11.92 -13.29
CA GLU A 49 0.08 -12.10 -12.74
C GLU A 49 1.05 -11.06 -13.29
N ARG A 50 0.96 -10.72 -14.59
CA ARG A 50 1.78 -9.68 -15.24
C ARG A 50 1.51 -8.29 -14.65
N ILE A 51 0.27 -8.04 -14.21
CA ILE A 51 -0.14 -6.84 -13.48
C ILE A 51 -0.50 -7.20 -12.04
N LYS A 52 0.18 -8.20 -11.45
CA LYS A 52 0.48 -8.07 -10.03
C LYS A 52 1.32 -6.83 -9.97
N VAL A 53 0.67 -5.73 -9.64
CA VAL A 53 1.30 -4.45 -9.39
C VAL A 53 2.24 -4.74 -8.22
N ASP A 54 3.50 -5.02 -8.53
CA ASP A 54 4.56 -4.40 -7.77
C ASP A 54 4.24 -2.91 -7.90
N TYR A 55 3.61 -2.35 -6.87
CA TYR A 55 3.70 -0.92 -6.69
C TYR A 55 5.21 -0.66 -6.78
N PRO A 56 5.70 0.27 -7.63
CA PRO A 56 7.11 0.64 -7.57
C PRO A 56 7.37 0.88 -6.10
N ARG A 57 8.26 0.10 -5.45
CA ARG A 57 8.28 -0.02 -3.98
C ARG A 57 8.15 1.36 -3.35
N GLN A 58 6.92 1.74 -3.02
CA GLN A 58 6.65 3.06 -2.52
C GLN A 58 7.06 2.96 -1.07
N THR A 59 7.95 3.84 -0.65
CA THR A 59 8.15 3.98 0.77
C THR A 59 6.79 4.36 1.39
N VAL A 60 6.55 3.98 2.65
CA VAL A 60 5.34 4.40 3.37
C VAL A 60 5.14 5.92 3.26
N MET A 61 6.24 6.67 3.22
CA MET A 61 6.23 8.12 3.00
C MET A 61 5.67 8.54 1.64
N GLN A 62 6.06 7.88 0.54
CA GLN A 62 5.54 8.20 -0.80
C GLN A 62 4.04 7.92 -0.93
N LEU A 63 3.58 6.84 -0.32
CA LEU A 63 2.15 6.52 -0.27
C LEU A 63 1.37 7.55 0.55
N VAL A 64 1.95 7.98 1.68
CA VAL A 64 1.40 9.05 2.53
C VAL A 64 1.33 10.37 1.75
N GLU A 65 2.38 10.75 1.03
CA GLU A 65 2.43 11.99 0.26
C GLU A 65 1.38 11.98 -0.87
N GLU A 66 1.33 10.91 -1.66
CA GLU A 66 0.33 10.76 -2.74
C GLU A 66 -1.10 10.80 -2.20
N GLN A 67 -1.35 10.17 -1.05
CA GLN A 67 -2.66 10.17 -0.43
C GLN A 67 -3.04 11.55 0.13
N ASN A 68 -2.06 12.27 0.70
CA ASN A 68 -2.25 13.63 1.17
C ASN A 68 -2.65 14.57 0.03
N ASP A 69 -1.95 14.51 -1.11
CA ASP A 69 -2.23 15.36 -2.26
C ASP A 69 -3.67 15.20 -2.76
N LYS A 70 -4.15 13.95 -2.84
CA LYS A 70 -5.54 13.65 -3.18
C LYS A 70 -6.53 14.27 -2.19
N ILE A 71 -6.25 14.18 -0.89
CA ILE A 71 -7.11 14.76 0.16
C ILE A 71 -7.14 16.28 0.05
N VAL A 72 -5.98 16.94 -0.14
CA VAL A 72 -5.88 18.39 -0.31
C VAL A 72 -6.72 18.85 -1.51
N GLU A 73 -6.65 18.16 -2.65
CA GLU A 73 -7.47 18.48 -3.81
C GLU A 73 -8.97 18.33 -3.52
N LEU A 74 -9.37 17.25 -2.84
CA LEU A 74 -10.77 17.01 -2.47
C LEU A 74 -11.31 18.04 -1.47
N MET A 75 -10.45 18.63 -0.63
CA MET A 75 -10.85 19.64 0.37
C MET A 75 -11.23 20.99 -0.25
N LYS A 76 -10.73 21.33 -1.44
CA LYS A 76 -10.95 22.64 -2.06
C LYS A 76 -12.43 22.96 -2.29
N VAL A 77 -13.20 22.01 -2.85
CA VAL A 77 -14.62 22.20 -3.15
C VAL A 77 -15.47 22.41 -1.89
N PRO A 78 -15.42 21.53 -0.87
CA PRO A 78 -16.18 21.72 0.36
C PRO A 78 -15.71 22.95 1.15
N TYR A 79 -14.42 23.31 1.11
CA TYR A 79 -13.94 24.57 1.70
C TYR A 79 -14.64 25.79 1.09
N MET A 80 -14.63 25.90 -0.24
CA MET A 80 -15.24 27.03 -0.95
C MET A 80 -16.75 27.15 -0.71
N LYS A 81 -17.46 26.03 -0.58
CA LYS A 81 -18.88 26.01 -0.23
C LYS A 81 -19.11 26.35 1.25
N GLY A 82 -18.27 25.82 2.15
CA GLY A 82 -18.36 26.05 3.58
C GLY A 82 -18.15 27.51 3.98
N VAL A 83 -17.21 28.22 3.32
CA VAL A 83 -17.02 29.67 3.51
C VAL A 83 -18.28 30.47 3.21
N ARG A 84 -19.18 29.95 2.35
CA ARG A 84 -20.47 30.57 2.01
C ARG A 84 -21.62 30.11 2.92
N GLY A 85 -21.33 29.36 3.98
CA GLY A 85 -22.33 28.91 4.96
C GLY A 85 -22.97 27.55 4.69
N ASP A 86 -22.47 26.76 3.72
CA ASP A 86 -22.96 25.40 3.50
C ASP A 86 -22.45 24.47 4.61
N PHE A 87 -23.29 24.21 5.62
CA PHE A 87 -22.96 23.36 6.76
C PHE A 87 -22.59 21.91 6.37
N LYS A 88 -23.19 21.35 5.31
CA LYS A 88 -22.83 19.99 4.84
C LYS A 88 -21.44 19.97 4.21
N ALA A 89 -21.07 21.04 3.53
CA ALA A 89 -19.73 21.20 3.01
C ALA A 89 -18.70 21.36 4.14
N ILE A 90 -19.02 22.10 5.20
CA ILE A 90 -18.18 22.21 6.41
C ILE A 90 -17.97 20.83 7.04
N GLU A 91 -19.03 20.04 7.23
CA GLU A 91 -18.92 18.69 7.78
C GLU A 91 -18.04 17.78 6.91
N THR A 92 -18.22 17.86 5.59
CA THR A 92 -17.40 17.08 4.64
C THR A 92 -15.93 17.50 4.70
N PHE A 93 -15.65 18.80 4.78
CA PHE A 93 -14.30 19.32 4.94
C PHE A 93 -13.65 18.81 6.24
N LEU A 94 -14.37 18.87 7.36
CA LEU A 94 -13.85 18.41 8.66
C LEU A 94 -13.52 16.91 8.64
N LYS A 95 -14.30 16.07 7.96
CA LYS A 95 -13.98 14.65 7.77
C LYS A 95 -12.69 14.45 6.99
N LEU A 96 -12.51 15.19 5.89
CA LEU A 96 -11.29 15.12 5.09
C LEU A 96 -10.07 15.61 5.87
N ALA A 97 -10.22 16.70 6.64
CA ALA A 97 -9.17 17.23 7.52
C ALA A 97 -8.79 16.24 8.63
N ASP A 98 -9.76 15.52 9.22
CA ASP A 98 -9.50 14.47 10.21
C ASP A 98 -8.69 13.30 9.60
N HIS A 99 -9.03 12.87 8.38
CA HIS A 99 -8.24 11.87 7.67
C HIS A 99 -6.81 12.35 7.38
N GLN A 100 -6.63 13.62 7.01
CA GLN A 100 -5.30 14.22 6.79
C GLN A 100 -4.48 14.27 8.09
N ALA A 101 -5.10 14.66 9.20
CA ALA A 101 -4.44 14.70 10.50
C ALA A 101 -4.00 13.30 10.98
N LYS A 102 -4.81 12.26 10.72
CA LYS A 102 -4.44 10.86 10.98
C LYS A 102 -3.26 10.40 10.14
N LEU A 103 -3.24 10.79 8.86
CA LEU A 103 -2.15 10.45 7.94
C LEU A 103 -0.79 10.98 8.42
N TYR A 104 -0.79 12.18 9.01
CA TYR A 104 0.41 12.79 9.62
C TYR A 104 0.64 12.40 11.07
N SER A 105 -0.16 11.48 11.64
CA SER A 105 -0.10 11.13 13.06
C SER A 105 -0.22 12.36 14.00
N ALA A 106 -0.91 13.41 13.55
CA ALA A 106 -1.04 14.67 14.28
C ALA A 106 -1.83 14.52 15.59
N TYR A 107 -2.66 13.47 15.70
CA TYR A 107 -3.36 13.12 16.94
C TYR A 107 -2.46 12.39 17.96
N GLY A 108 -1.20 12.16 17.61
CA GLY A 108 -0.33 11.21 18.29
C GLY A 108 -0.80 9.78 17.98
N SER A 109 0.15 8.87 17.81
CA SER A 109 -0.16 7.50 18.18
C SER A 109 -0.56 7.53 19.65
N GLN A 110 -1.75 7.06 20.02
CA GLN A 110 -1.79 6.25 21.24
C GLN A 110 -0.75 5.18 20.95
N ALA A 111 0.46 5.36 21.49
CA ALA A 111 1.50 4.36 21.35
C ALA A 111 0.88 3.11 21.95
N ASP A 112 0.49 2.18 21.09
CA ASP A 112 0.29 0.83 21.55
C ASP A 112 1.70 0.38 21.89
N ASP A 113 2.09 0.56 23.16
CA ASP A 113 3.40 0.25 23.71
C ASP A 113 3.81 -1.20 23.45
N SER A 114 2.87 -2.04 22.97
CA SER A 114 3.07 -3.40 22.49
C SER A 114 4.27 -3.56 21.54
N GLY A 115 4.51 -2.60 20.64
CA GLY A 115 5.64 -2.63 19.70
C GLY A 115 6.99 -2.40 20.37
N MET A 116 7.08 -1.39 21.25
CA MET A 116 8.30 -1.11 22.03
C MET A 116 8.56 -2.19 23.07
N ASP A 117 7.51 -2.71 23.70
CA ASP A 117 7.60 -3.76 24.70
C ASP A 117 8.07 -5.09 24.08
N MET A 118 7.62 -5.41 22.85
CA MET A 118 8.18 -6.50 22.06
C MET A 118 9.64 -6.26 21.68
N ALA A 119 9.99 -5.06 21.21
CA ALA A 119 11.37 -4.73 20.82
C ALA A 119 12.33 -4.84 22.01
N MET A 120 11.94 -4.34 23.19
CA MET A 120 12.70 -4.44 24.43
C MET A 120 12.86 -5.89 24.89
N LYS A 121 11.79 -6.70 24.84
CA LYS A 121 11.87 -8.14 25.14
C LYS A 121 12.81 -8.92 24.21
N GLN A 122 12.87 -8.56 22.93
CA GLN A 122 13.81 -9.18 21.99
C GLN A 122 15.25 -8.71 22.22
N PHE A 123 15.42 -7.44 22.58
CA PHE A 123 16.73 -6.90 22.97
C PHE A 123 17.28 -7.58 24.23
N ASP A 124 16.45 -7.73 25.27
CA ASP A 124 16.84 -8.42 26.52
C ASP A 124 17.27 -9.87 26.25
N ARG A 125 16.57 -10.59 25.36
CA ARG A 125 16.94 -11.95 24.95
C ARG A 125 18.29 -11.99 24.24
N LEU A 126 18.59 -11.01 23.39
CA LEU A 126 19.89 -10.91 22.72
C LEU A 126 21.02 -10.63 23.72
N VAL A 127 20.80 -9.73 24.66
CA VAL A 127 21.78 -9.41 25.72
C VAL A 127 22.03 -10.63 26.60
N GLN A 128 20.99 -11.37 27.00
CA GLN A 128 21.13 -12.61 27.76
C GLN A 128 21.91 -13.68 26.98
N ALA A 129 21.61 -13.88 25.70
CA ALA A 129 22.33 -14.85 24.88
C ALA A 129 23.83 -14.51 24.75
N ILE A 130 24.18 -13.22 24.65
CA ILE A 130 25.58 -12.77 24.64
C ILE A 130 26.24 -13.01 26.01
N GLN A 131 25.54 -12.71 27.10
CA GLN A 131 26.06 -12.90 28.46
C GLN A 131 26.24 -14.37 28.83
N ASP A 132 25.35 -15.26 28.37
CA ASP A 132 25.46 -16.69 28.64
C ASP A 132 26.50 -17.36 27.75
N GLY A 133 26.62 -16.94 26.48
CA GLY A 133 27.75 -17.36 25.62
C GLY A 133 29.11 -16.93 26.17
N ALA A 134 29.20 -15.74 26.78
CA ALA A 134 30.42 -15.27 27.44
C ALA A 134 30.79 -16.05 28.73
N LYS A 135 29.84 -16.76 29.35
CA LYS A 135 30.10 -17.60 30.53
C LYS A 135 30.59 -19.00 30.16
N GLU A 136 30.24 -19.51 28.98
CA GLU A 136 30.69 -20.83 28.51
C GLU A 136 32.15 -20.82 28.00
N ASP A 137 32.68 -19.66 27.60
CA ASP A 137 34.07 -19.49 27.13
C ASP A 137 35.12 -19.25 28.22
N HIS A 138 34.75 -19.36 29.51
CA HIS A 138 35.71 -19.39 30.62
C HIS A 138 35.78 -20.80 31.24
N PRO A 139 36.46 -21.77 30.59
CA PRO A 139 36.92 -22.95 31.29
C PRO A 139 37.90 -22.46 32.37
N GLY A 140 37.61 -22.79 33.62
CA GLY A 140 38.47 -22.46 34.74
C GLY A 140 39.91 -22.87 34.47
N ASP A 141 40.80 -21.88 34.48
CA ASP A 141 42.19 -22.09 34.82
C ASP A 141 42.26 -22.69 36.24
N HIS A 142 43.18 -23.63 36.36
CA HIS A 142 43.48 -24.51 37.50
C HIS A 142 43.52 -23.87 38.89
#